data_AF-A0A7Y2XP60-F1
#
_entry.id   AF-A0A7Y2XP60-F1
#
_cell.length_a   1.000
_cell.length_b   1.000
_cell.length_c   1.000
_cell.angle_alpha   90.00
_cell.angle_beta   90.00
_cell.angle_gamma   90.00
#
_symmetry.space_group_name_H-M   'P 1'
#
loop_
_entity.id
_entity.type
_entity.pdbx_description
1 polymer ?
#
loop_
_entity_poly.entity_id
_entity_poly.type
_entity_poly.pdbx_seq_one_letter_code
_entity_poly.pdbx_strand_id
1 'polypeptide(L)'
;MSKEPNPFLPGAGSLGNESHIPAVVWSAKSISGSKKTINDDAWLAFASDIHGASLLGQDGRHSLEAHDLIFAVSDGMGGGNAGDVASKLLLEKLSALIPRTFKTAAAGLHP
;
A
#
# COMPACT_ATOMS: atom_id res chain seq x y z
N MET A 1 -12.17 15.99 -38.69
CA MET A 1 -11.98 14.70 -39.39
C MET A 1 -12.84 13.65 -38.70
N SER A 2 -13.98 13.29 -39.31
CA SER A 2 -14.91 12.27 -38.82
C SER A 2 -14.32 10.87 -39.04
N LYS A 3 -14.28 10.04 -37.97
CA LYS A 3 -13.90 8.63 -38.08
C LYS A 3 -15.09 7.84 -38.62
N GLU A 4 -15.03 7.40 -39.86
CA GLU A 4 -16.02 6.44 -40.36
C GLU A 4 -15.85 5.08 -39.68
N PRO A 5 -16.95 4.42 -39.29
CA PRO A 5 -16.90 3.09 -38.70
C PRO A 5 -16.54 2.03 -39.75
N ASN A 6 -15.72 1.05 -39.34
CA ASN A 6 -15.24 -0.02 -40.20
C ASN A 6 -16.42 -0.89 -40.69
N PRO A 7 -16.68 -0.95 -42.02
CA PRO A 7 -17.86 -1.61 -42.58
C PRO A 7 -17.84 -3.15 -42.47
N PHE A 8 -16.71 -3.75 -42.11
CA PHE A 8 -16.58 -5.22 -42.00
C PHE A 8 -16.95 -5.77 -40.62
N LEU A 9 -17.18 -4.92 -39.61
CA LEU A 9 -17.60 -5.31 -38.26
C LEU A 9 -18.67 -4.34 -37.71
N PRO A 10 -19.92 -4.40 -38.22
CA PRO A 10 -20.99 -3.55 -37.73
C PRO A 10 -21.34 -3.97 -36.29
N GLY A 11 -20.91 -3.15 -35.32
CA GLY A 11 -21.15 -3.40 -33.89
C GLY A 11 -19.92 -3.82 -33.08
N ALA A 12 -18.71 -3.86 -33.68
CA ALA A 12 -17.50 -3.80 -32.87
C ALA A 12 -17.48 -2.42 -32.19
N GLY A 13 -17.93 -2.38 -30.94
CA GLY A 13 -17.79 -1.20 -30.10
C GLY A 13 -16.35 -0.69 -30.22
N SER A 14 -16.20 0.63 -30.29
CA SER A 14 -14.89 1.25 -30.15
C SER A 14 -14.19 0.56 -29.00
N LEU A 15 -13.09 -0.16 -29.25
CA LEU A 15 -12.20 -0.67 -28.21
C LEU A 15 -11.54 0.57 -27.57
N GLY A 16 -12.33 1.33 -26.83
CA GLY A 16 -11.83 2.05 -25.68
C GLY A 16 -11.44 0.97 -24.69
N ASN A 17 -10.26 0.38 -24.89
CA ASN A 17 -9.51 -0.19 -23.80
C ASN A 17 -9.18 0.99 -22.88
N GLU A 18 -10.15 1.42 -22.06
CA GLU A 18 -9.81 1.94 -20.76
C GLU A 18 -9.15 0.77 -20.05
N SER A 19 -7.82 0.72 -20.14
CA SER A 19 -7.00 -0.08 -19.26
C SER A 19 -7.45 0.31 -17.86
N HIS A 20 -8.31 -0.48 -17.24
CA HIS A 20 -8.73 -0.24 -15.87
C HIS A 20 -7.50 -0.42 -15.02
N ILE A 21 -6.86 0.69 -14.69
CA ILE A 21 -5.72 0.71 -13.82
C ILE A 21 -6.18 0.12 -12.49
N PRO A 22 -5.60 -1.02 -12.07
CA PRO A 22 -6.01 -1.63 -10.82
C PRO A 22 -5.71 -0.65 -9.68
N ALA A 23 -6.76 -0.34 -8.93
CA ALA A 23 -6.69 0.53 -7.77
C ALA A 23 -7.10 -0.26 -6.54
N VAL A 24 -6.29 -0.18 -5.50
CA VAL A 24 -6.58 -0.78 -4.20
C VAL A 24 -7.40 0.21 -3.39
N VAL A 25 -8.44 -0.29 -2.72
CA VAL A 25 -9.23 0.45 -1.75
C VAL A 25 -9.06 -0.26 -0.41
N TRP A 26 -8.84 0.48 0.66
CA TRP A 26 -8.61 -0.09 1.98
C TRP A 26 -9.28 0.71 3.09
N SER A 27 -9.35 0.05 4.25
CA SER A 27 -9.65 0.61 5.56
C SER A 27 -8.79 -0.14 6.57
N ALA A 28 -8.40 0.52 7.65
CA ALA A 28 -7.60 -0.07 8.72
C ALA A 28 -8.19 0.27 10.09
N LYS A 29 -8.13 -0.67 11.02
CA LYS A 29 -8.59 -0.43 12.39
C LYS A 29 -7.88 -1.38 13.34
N SER A 30 -7.45 -0.84 14.49
CA SER A 30 -6.93 -1.65 15.58
C SER A 30 -7.54 -1.19 16.89
N ILE A 31 -8.01 -2.13 17.71
CA ILE A 31 -8.76 -1.87 18.95
C ILE A 31 -8.30 -2.87 19.99
N SER A 32 -7.99 -2.39 21.21
CA SER A 32 -7.73 -3.30 22.33
C SER A 32 -9.01 -4.01 22.76
N GLY A 33 -8.90 -5.31 23.00
CA GLY A 33 -9.99 -6.12 23.53
C GLY A 33 -10.28 -5.86 25.01
N SER A 34 -11.09 -6.70 25.65
CA SER A 34 -11.52 -6.51 27.04
C SER A 34 -10.43 -6.80 28.10
N LYS A 35 -9.30 -7.38 27.71
CA LYS A 35 -8.28 -7.89 28.64
C LYS A 35 -7.14 -6.92 28.91
N LYS A 36 -6.88 -6.00 27.98
CA LYS A 36 -5.78 -5.03 28.08
C LYS A 36 -6.37 -3.63 27.98
N THR A 37 -5.84 -2.70 28.77
CA THR A 37 -6.26 -1.28 28.71
C THR A 37 -5.59 -0.53 27.57
N ILE A 38 -4.42 -1.01 27.14
CA ILE A 38 -3.64 -0.47 26.03
C ILE A 38 -3.72 -1.45 24.88
N ASN A 39 -3.76 -0.93 23.65
CA ASN A 39 -3.63 -1.74 22.47
C ASN A 39 -2.14 -1.91 22.17
N ASP A 40 -1.66 -3.15 22.17
CA ASP A 40 -0.26 -3.42 21.87
C ASP A 40 -0.03 -3.59 20.35
N ASP A 41 -1.11 -3.63 19.57
CA ASP A 41 -1.06 -3.78 18.12
C ASP A 41 -0.92 -2.42 17.43
N ALA A 42 -0.15 -2.40 16.34
CA ALA A 42 -0.04 -1.25 15.46
C ALA A 42 -0.20 -1.67 14.00
N TRP A 43 -0.61 -0.73 13.16
CA TRP A 43 -0.69 -0.93 11.71
C TRP A 43 -0.10 0.28 10.99
N LEU A 44 0.35 0.05 9.75
CA LEU A 44 0.90 1.06 8.87
C LEU A 44 0.48 0.77 7.43
N ALA A 45 0.15 1.82 6.69
CA ALA A 45 0.06 1.77 5.24
C ALA A 45 0.97 2.86 4.66
N PHE A 46 1.75 2.53 3.63
CA PHE A 46 2.50 3.53 2.88
C PHE A 46 2.64 3.14 1.41
N ALA A 47 2.70 4.16 0.56
CA ALA A 47 3.06 4.04 -0.84
C ALA A 47 4.57 4.26 -0.97
N SER A 48 5.26 3.41 -1.73
CA SER A 48 6.69 3.52 -1.97
C SER A 48 6.97 3.67 -3.47
N ASP A 49 7.97 4.47 -3.78
CA ASP A 49 8.51 4.65 -5.13
C ASP A 49 10.03 4.89 -5.08
N ILE A 50 10.61 5.33 -6.20
CA ILE A 50 12.03 5.70 -6.29
C ILE A 50 12.39 6.95 -5.48
N HIS A 51 11.42 7.76 -5.07
CA HIS A 51 11.64 9.00 -4.33
C HIS A 51 11.56 8.78 -2.82
N GLY A 52 10.81 7.77 -2.35
CA GLY A 52 10.78 7.37 -0.95
C GLY A 52 9.50 6.62 -0.57
N ALA A 53 9.04 6.84 0.66
CA ALA A 53 7.76 6.36 1.14
C ALA A 53 6.88 7.52 1.58
N SER A 54 5.59 7.43 1.26
CA SER A 54 4.54 8.34 1.70
C SER A 54 3.53 7.57 2.54
N LEU A 55 3.34 8.00 3.79
CA LEU A 55 2.34 7.41 4.68
C LEU A 55 0.94 7.58 4.10
N LEU A 56 0.15 6.51 4.21
CA LEU A 56 -1.24 6.46 3.77
C LEU A 56 -2.17 6.51 4.98
N GLY A 57 -3.36 7.07 4.78
CA GLY A 57 -4.39 7.17 5.80
C GLY A 57 -5.04 5.83 6.14
N GLN A 58 -5.86 5.87 7.20
CA GLN A 58 -6.66 4.73 7.67
C GLN A 58 -7.54 4.14 6.57
N ASP A 59 -8.23 5.01 5.85
CA ASP A 59 -9.09 4.66 4.73
C ASP A 59 -8.52 5.32 3.47
N GLY A 60 -8.63 4.65 2.32
CA GLY A 60 -8.12 5.25 1.09
C GLY A 60 -8.34 4.42 -0.17
N ARG A 61 -7.96 5.03 -1.29
CA ARG A 61 -7.92 4.43 -2.61
C ARG A 61 -6.64 4.88 -3.30
N HIS A 62 -5.91 3.96 -3.92
CA HIS A 62 -4.65 4.27 -4.60
C HIS A 62 -4.43 3.40 -5.83
N SER A 63 -3.92 3.99 -6.90
CA SER A 63 -3.53 3.31 -8.13
C SER A 63 -2.23 2.51 -7.92
N LEU A 64 -2.10 1.35 -8.56
CA LEU A 64 -0.86 0.55 -8.60
C LEU A 64 0.06 0.89 -9.78
N GLU A 65 -0.23 1.93 -10.58
CA GLU A 65 0.59 2.28 -11.74
C GLU A 65 2.01 2.75 -11.41
N ALA A 66 2.12 3.55 -10.36
CA ALA A 66 3.34 4.32 -10.08
C ALA A 66 3.94 4.06 -8.70
N HIS A 67 3.21 3.36 -7.83
CA HIS A 67 3.62 3.13 -6.46
C HIS A 67 3.34 1.70 -6.04
N ASP A 68 4.30 1.12 -5.31
CA ASP A 68 4.09 -0.09 -4.56
C ASP A 68 3.39 0.25 -3.25
N LEU A 69 2.36 -0.51 -2.89
CA LEU A 69 1.61 -0.30 -1.67
C LEU A 69 2.01 -1.34 -0.63
N ILE A 70 2.41 -0.88 0.54
CA ILE A 70 2.79 -1.73 1.67
C ILE A 70 1.79 -1.52 2.78
N PHE A 71 1.20 -2.64 3.23
CA PHE A 71 0.33 -2.71 4.39
C PHE A 71 1.00 -3.62 5.41
N ALA A 72 1.25 -3.11 6.61
CA ALA A 72 1.94 -3.83 7.67
C ALA A 72 1.12 -3.77 8.96
N VAL A 73 1.10 -4.89 9.69
CA VAL A 73 0.50 -5.01 11.01
C VAL A 73 1.55 -5.64 11.92
N SER A 74 1.65 -5.14 13.15
CA SER A 74 2.53 -5.66 14.18
C SER A 74 1.73 -5.94 15.44
N ASP A 75 1.83 -7.16 15.95
CA ASP A 75 1.36 -7.56 17.29
C ASP A 75 2.49 -7.30 18.29
N GLY A 76 2.28 -6.35 19.20
CA GLY A 76 3.26 -5.96 20.19
C GLY A 76 3.30 -6.91 21.37
N MET A 77 4.37 -7.73 21.44
CA MET A 77 4.61 -8.58 22.61
C MET A 77 5.38 -7.81 23.69
N GLY A 78 4.94 -7.91 24.96
CA GLY A 78 5.55 -7.23 26.11
C GLY A 78 4.54 -6.74 27.14
N GLY A 79 3.29 -6.52 26.70
CA GLY A 79 2.17 -6.09 27.54
C GLY A 79 2.20 -4.60 27.84
N GLY A 80 1.12 -3.90 27.51
CA GLY A 80 0.98 -2.47 27.82
C GLY A 80 2.00 -1.62 27.06
N ASN A 81 2.61 -0.65 27.75
CA ASN A 81 3.52 0.31 27.11
C ASN A 81 4.66 -0.34 26.32
N ALA A 82 5.20 -1.48 26.76
CA ALA A 82 6.29 -2.15 26.05
C ALA A 82 5.83 -2.75 24.71
N GLY A 83 4.63 -3.35 24.68
CA GLY A 83 4.05 -3.91 23.46
C GLY A 83 3.71 -2.81 22.45
N ASP A 84 3.04 -1.75 22.89
CA ASP A 84 2.69 -0.58 22.06
C ASP A 84 3.93 0.10 21.45
N VAL A 85 4.99 0.29 22.25
CA VAL A 85 6.25 0.86 21.74
C VAL A 85 6.94 -0.07 20.76
N ALA A 86 6.98 -1.38 21.06
CA ALA A 86 7.62 -2.36 20.19
C ALA A 86 6.95 -2.44 18.81
N SER A 87 5.62 -2.48 18.77
CA SER A 87 4.88 -2.57 17.51
C SER A 87 5.02 -1.31 16.65
N LYS A 88 4.94 -0.12 17.27
CA LYS A 88 5.18 1.15 16.56
C LYS A 88 6.61 1.28 16.03
N LEU A 89 7.61 0.91 16.84
CA LEU A 89 9.01 0.98 16.45
C LEU A 89 9.31 0.06 15.26
N LEU A 90 8.75 -1.16 15.25
CA LEU A 90 8.90 -2.07 14.12
C LEU A 90 8.40 -1.44 12.82
N LEU A 91 7.20 -0.86 12.85
CA LEU A 91 6.58 -0.24 11.67
C LEU A 91 7.35 0.99 11.19
N GLU A 92 7.87 1.82 12.12
CA GLU A 92 8.75 2.93 11.80
C GLU A 92 10.00 2.44 11.05
N LYS A 93 10.68 1.40 11.57
CA LYS A 93 11.87 0.83 10.92
C LYS A 93 11.53 0.23 9.55
N LEU A 94 10.40 -0.45 9.43
CA LEU A 94 9.95 -1.06 8.18
C LEU A 94 9.75 -0.01 7.09
N SER A 95 9.10 1.11 7.42
CA SER A 95 8.89 2.23 6.48
C SER A 95 10.20 2.91 6.04
N ALA A 96 11.23 2.91 6.89
CA ALA A 96 12.53 3.49 6.57
C ALA A 96 13.43 2.56 5.75
N LEU A 97 13.27 1.25 5.90
CA LEU A 97 14.10 0.23 5.23
C LEU A 97 13.58 -0.12 3.83
N ILE A 98 12.28 -0.37 3.68
CA ILE A 98 11.70 -0.88 2.42
C ILE A 98 12.03 0.01 1.20
N PRO A 99 11.88 1.35 1.25
CA PRO A 99 12.23 2.20 0.11
C PRO A 99 13.71 2.13 -0.27
N ARG A 100 14.60 1.87 0.70
CA ARG A 100 16.04 1.72 0.44
C ARG A 100 16.33 0.39 -0.26
N THR A 101 15.73 -0.70 0.20
CA THR A 101 15.93 -2.02 -0.40
C THR A 101 15.35 -2.08 -1.82
N PHE A 102 14.23 -1.40 -2.07
CA PHE A 102 13.68 -1.22 -3.42
C PHE A 102 14.64 -0.47 -4.35
N LYS A 103 15.27 0.62 -3.88
CA LYS A 103 16.32 1.30 -4.67
C LYS A 103 17.46 0.36 -5.03
N THR A 104 17.89 -0.49 -4.11
CA THR A 104 18.98 -1.45 -4.33
C THR A 104 18.56 -2.53 -5.34
N ALA A 105 17.39 -3.15 -5.15
CA ALA A 105 16.88 -4.20 -6.05
C ALA A 105 16.53 -3.69 -7.45
N ALA A 106 15.91 -2.50 -7.56
CA ALA A 106 15.59 -1.87 -8.84
C ALA A 106 16.85 -1.38 -9.59
N ALA A 107 17.94 -1.08 -8.87
CA ALA A 107 19.25 -0.79 -9.45
C ALA A 107 20.02 -2.06 -9.89
N GLY A 108 19.41 -3.25 -9.80
CA GLY A 108 20.04 -4.52 -10.17
C GLY A 108 21.07 -5.03 -9.16
N LEU A 109 21.14 -4.43 -7.97
CA LEU A 109 21.95 -4.92 -6.87
C LEU A 109 21.09 -5.88 -6.04
N HIS A 110 21.27 -7.17 -6.25
CA HIS A 110 20.69 -8.18 -5.37
C HIS A 110 21.55 -8.28 -4.10
N PRO A 111 20.94 -8.28 -2.89
CA PRO A 111 21.68 -8.49 -1.64
C PRO A 111 22.26 -9.91 -1.54
#